data_AF-A0A1I3TZW6-F1
#
_entry.id   AF-A0A1I3TZW6-F1
#
_cell.length_a   1.000
_cell.length_b   1.000
_cell.length_c   1.000
_cell.angle_alpha   90.00
_cell.angle_beta   90.00
_cell.angle_gamma   90.00
#
_symmetry.space_group_name_H-M   'P 1'
#
loop_
_entity.id
_entity.type
_entity.pdbx_description
1 polymer ?
#
loop_
_entity_poly.entity_id
_entity_poly.type
_entity_poly.pdbx_seq_one_letter_code
_entity_poly.pdbx_strand_id
1 'polypeptide(L)'
;MPHLHELLYLYDCRKLVSGIQECTKEVCFLVGEFYRSLNFDQLFYPPLAEPDGLRWITSPIVTSLTATLNVIFIRLHSLLDYTTKLVHEIEHLRDDFATYPKLSSSSIKFGDRRRTGWGEAPGTLFEPSEPIREIELVRNLVIHDGLLDDMPKVYKVVKDGRAVEKFVLMPDRTDGRLDRHKNRALFYSGDDKINLRLPTLISQFQIRQRATLERAVVRLVEIGKDRPKAAG
;
A
#
# COMPACT_ATOMS: atom_id res chain seq x y z
N MET A 1 22.66 26.64 18.56
CA MET A 1 22.63 25.64 19.65
C MET A 1 22.71 24.24 19.02
N PRO A 2 23.91 23.70 18.75
CA PRO A 2 24.06 22.47 17.96
C PRO A 2 23.34 21.24 18.53
N HIS A 3 23.37 21.07 19.85
CA HIS A 3 22.70 19.94 20.51
C HIS A 3 21.17 19.95 20.33
N LEU A 4 20.54 21.14 20.33
CA LEU A 4 19.10 21.25 20.05
C LEU A 4 18.80 20.86 18.60
N HIS A 5 19.62 21.28 17.65
CA HIS A 5 19.45 20.92 16.24
C HIS A 5 19.58 19.41 16.00
N GLU A 6 20.53 18.76 16.67
CA GLU A 6 20.71 17.30 16.65
C GLU A 6 19.48 16.56 17.20
N LEU A 7 18.94 17.01 18.34
CA LEU A 7 17.73 16.43 18.94
C LEU A 7 16.50 16.59 18.04
N LEU A 8 16.33 17.76 17.39
CA LEU A 8 15.25 18.00 16.44
C LEU A 8 15.38 17.11 15.20
N TYR A 9 16.59 16.95 14.66
CA TYR A 9 16.86 16.05 13.54
C TYR A 9 16.56 14.58 13.90
N LEU A 10 16.94 14.13 15.10
CA LEU A 10 16.60 12.80 15.59
C LEU A 10 15.07 12.61 15.68
N TYR A 11 14.35 13.64 16.14
CA TYR A 11 12.89 13.60 16.18
C TYR A 11 12.27 13.48 14.78
N ASP A 12 12.82 14.16 13.77
CA ASP A 12 12.38 14.00 12.39
C ASP A 12 12.67 12.62 11.81
N CYS A 13 13.84 12.04 12.15
CA CYS A 13 14.14 10.64 11.79
C CYS A 13 13.14 9.67 12.45
N ARG A 14 12.76 9.91 13.71
CA ARG A 14 11.72 9.12 14.39
C ARG A 14 10.36 9.23 13.69
N LYS A 15 9.99 10.40 13.17
CA LYS A 15 8.75 10.55 12.38
C LYS A 15 8.72 9.67 11.14
N LEU A 16 9.86 9.43 10.48
CA LEU A 16 9.92 8.49 9.34
C LEU A 16 9.52 7.08 9.78
N VAL A 17 10.03 6.63 10.94
CA VAL A 17 9.68 5.32 11.53
C VAL A 17 8.21 5.29 11.95
N SER A 18 7.72 6.32 12.63
CA SER A 18 6.31 6.41 13.03
C SER A 18 5.37 6.42 11.82
N GLY A 19 5.76 7.06 10.71
CA GLY A 19 4.97 7.06 9.47
C GLY A 19 4.77 5.64 8.92
N ILE A 20 5.80 4.79 8.99
CA ILE A 20 5.69 3.37 8.62
C ILE A 20 4.76 2.65 9.60
N GLN A 21 4.98 2.80 10.91
CA GLN A 21 4.20 2.09 11.93
C GLN A 21 2.70 2.41 11.88
N GLU A 22 2.36 3.70 11.84
CA GLU A 22 0.96 4.14 11.81
C GLU A 22 0.29 3.76 10.50
N CYS A 23 0.99 3.89 9.37
CA CYS A 23 0.43 3.48 8.08
C CYS A 23 0.23 1.96 7.99
N THR A 24 1.12 1.14 8.57
CA THR A 24 0.92 -0.32 8.68
C THR A 24 -0.29 -0.66 9.54
N LYS A 25 -0.47 0.00 10.70
CA LYS A 25 -1.67 -0.20 11.54
C LYS A 25 -2.96 0.14 10.80
N GLU A 26 -2.95 1.25 10.06
CA GLU A 26 -4.09 1.68 9.25
C GLU A 26 -4.43 0.65 8.16
N VAL A 27 -3.44 0.12 7.44
CA VAL A 27 -3.66 -0.97 6.47
C VAL A 27 -4.30 -2.18 7.14
N CYS A 28 -3.80 -2.62 8.30
CA CYS A 28 -4.37 -3.76 9.03
C CYS A 28 -5.84 -3.51 9.41
N PHE A 29 -6.16 -2.32 9.91
CA PHE A 29 -7.52 -1.93 10.25
C PHE A 29 -8.44 -1.93 9.01
N LEU A 30 -8.01 -1.28 7.93
CA LEU A 30 -8.81 -1.16 6.70
C LEU A 30 -9.09 -2.51 6.03
N VAL A 31 -8.13 -3.44 6.07
CA VAL A 31 -8.35 -4.81 5.58
C VAL A 31 -9.42 -5.51 6.41
N GLY A 32 -9.37 -5.37 7.74
CA GLY A 32 -10.40 -5.87 8.63
C GLY A 32 -11.78 -5.29 8.28
N GLU A 33 -11.86 -3.98 8.11
CA GLU A 33 -13.11 -3.30 7.74
C GLU A 33 -13.65 -3.71 6.37
N PHE A 34 -12.77 -3.90 5.37
CA PHE A 34 -13.15 -4.39 4.05
C PHE A 34 -13.84 -5.77 4.16
N TYR A 35 -13.22 -6.72 4.85
CA TYR A 35 -13.80 -8.05 5.03
C TYR A 35 -15.03 -8.05 5.94
N ARG A 36 -15.05 -7.21 6.98
CA ARG A 36 -16.22 -7.04 7.83
C ARG A 36 -17.41 -6.58 7.00
N SER A 37 -17.23 -5.52 6.20
CA SER A 37 -18.29 -4.96 5.38
C SER A 37 -18.75 -5.93 4.30
N LEU A 38 -17.82 -6.56 3.57
CA LEU A 38 -18.15 -7.51 2.52
C LEU A 38 -19.01 -8.67 3.04
N ASN A 39 -18.64 -9.23 4.19
CA ASN A 39 -19.29 -10.43 4.71
C ASN A 39 -20.55 -10.13 5.51
N PHE A 40 -20.49 -9.17 6.45
CA PHE A 40 -21.54 -8.97 7.45
C PHE A 40 -22.51 -7.85 7.13
N ASP A 41 -22.13 -6.86 6.33
CA ASP A 41 -23.06 -5.78 6.02
C ASP A 41 -24.12 -6.25 5.01
N GLN A 42 -25.33 -5.71 5.18
CA GLN A 42 -26.41 -5.90 4.24
C GLN A 42 -26.20 -4.98 3.04
N LEU A 43 -25.69 -5.52 1.94
CA LEU A 43 -25.28 -4.73 0.77
C LEU A 43 -26.42 -3.95 0.09
N PHE A 44 -27.68 -4.27 0.37
CA PHE A 44 -28.85 -3.57 -0.17
C PHE A 44 -29.98 -3.54 0.87
N TYR A 45 -30.63 -2.38 1.01
CA TYR A 45 -31.76 -2.18 1.92
C TYR A 45 -32.90 -1.44 1.20
N PRO A 46 -34.18 -1.84 1.40
CA PRO A 46 -34.63 -2.98 2.21
C PRO A 46 -34.25 -4.33 1.58
N PRO A 47 -34.17 -5.43 2.38
CA PRO A 47 -33.96 -6.76 1.82
C PRO A 47 -35.09 -7.13 0.87
N LEU A 48 -34.73 -7.63 -0.32
CA LEU A 48 -35.66 -8.15 -1.31
C LEU A 48 -35.38 -9.63 -1.51
N ALA A 49 -36.44 -10.42 -1.77
CA ALA A 49 -36.28 -11.78 -2.21
C ALA A 49 -35.63 -11.77 -3.60
N GLU A 50 -34.49 -12.40 -3.74
CA GLU A 50 -33.73 -12.41 -4.98
C GLU A 50 -33.80 -13.79 -5.63
N PRO A 51 -34.04 -13.85 -6.95
CA PRO A 51 -33.96 -15.10 -7.69
C PRO A 51 -32.51 -15.57 -7.77
N ASP A 52 -32.35 -16.89 -7.74
CA ASP A 52 -31.07 -17.59 -7.86
C ASP A 52 -30.24 -17.11 -9.07
N GLY A 53 -28.92 -17.21 -8.92
CA GLY A 53 -27.92 -16.87 -9.94
C GLY A 53 -26.97 -15.76 -9.52
N LEU A 54 -26.19 -15.28 -10.51
CA LEU A 54 -25.25 -14.19 -10.35
C LEU A 54 -25.95 -12.83 -10.48
N ARG A 55 -25.66 -11.94 -9.55
CA ARG A 55 -26.12 -10.55 -9.52
C ARG A 55 -24.97 -9.64 -9.13
N TRP A 56 -25.12 -8.35 -9.42
CA TRP A 56 -24.27 -7.31 -8.88
C TRP A 56 -25.12 -6.27 -8.15
N ILE A 57 -24.53 -5.63 -7.16
CA ILE A 57 -25.19 -4.69 -6.26
C ILE A 57 -24.39 -3.40 -6.24
N THR A 58 -25.10 -2.28 -6.32
CA THR A 58 -24.59 -0.95 -6.01
C THR A 58 -25.43 -0.36 -4.88
N SER A 59 -24.77 0.28 -3.91
CA SER A 59 -25.41 0.90 -2.75
C SER A 59 -24.40 1.78 -2.01
N PRO A 60 -24.84 2.62 -1.05
CA PRO A 60 -23.91 3.38 -0.20
C PRO A 60 -22.90 2.49 0.56
N ILE A 61 -23.30 1.27 0.93
CA ILE A 61 -22.42 0.31 1.59
C ILE A 61 -21.35 -0.19 0.61
N VAL A 62 -21.74 -0.53 -0.62
CA VAL A 62 -20.80 -0.93 -1.68
C VAL A 62 -19.84 0.20 -2.03
N THR A 63 -20.31 1.45 -2.05
CA THR A 63 -19.45 2.63 -2.24
C THR A 63 -18.42 2.75 -1.11
N SER A 64 -18.84 2.59 0.15
CA SER A 64 -17.94 2.63 1.32
C SER A 64 -16.92 1.48 1.30
N LEU A 65 -17.36 0.28 0.95
CA LEU A 65 -16.50 -0.90 0.80
C LEU A 65 -15.44 -0.69 -0.29
N THR A 66 -15.84 -0.16 -1.45
CA THR A 66 -14.93 0.13 -2.55
C THR A 66 -13.95 1.25 -2.19
N ALA A 67 -14.42 2.30 -1.51
CA ALA A 67 -13.55 3.35 -0.99
C ALA A 67 -12.53 2.79 0.01
N THR A 68 -12.93 1.87 0.89
CA THR A 68 -12.02 1.18 1.81
C THR A 68 -10.94 0.43 1.04
N LEU A 69 -11.31 -0.34 0.01
CA LEU A 69 -10.34 -1.04 -0.85
C LEU A 69 -9.37 -0.08 -1.53
N ASN A 70 -9.87 1.04 -2.07
CA ASN A 70 -9.04 2.08 -2.69
C ASN A 70 -8.01 2.64 -1.69
N VAL A 71 -8.44 2.94 -0.45
CA VAL A 71 -7.55 3.46 0.59
C VAL A 71 -6.49 2.43 0.99
N ILE A 72 -6.82 1.12 1.02
CA ILE A 72 -5.81 0.07 1.26
C ILE A 72 -4.65 0.19 0.26
N PHE A 73 -4.95 0.27 -1.04
CA PHE A 73 -3.92 0.41 -2.08
C PHE A 73 -3.13 1.72 -1.98
N ILE A 74 -3.79 2.84 -1.67
CA ILE A 74 -3.13 4.13 -1.42
C ILE A 74 -2.15 4.03 -0.24
N ARG A 75 -2.54 3.36 0.85
CA ARG A 75 -1.70 3.19 2.03
C ARG A 75 -0.55 2.21 1.80
N LEU A 76 -0.78 1.11 1.08
CA LEU A 76 0.30 0.23 0.65
C LEU A 76 1.35 0.98 -0.19
N HIS A 77 0.94 1.84 -1.12
CA HIS A 77 1.89 2.70 -1.83
C HIS A 77 2.56 3.72 -0.91
N SER A 78 1.85 4.30 0.06
CA SER A 78 2.45 5.22 1.03
C SER A 78 3.56 4.54 1.84
N LEU A 79 3.39 3.25 2.18
CA LEU A 79 4.43 2.44 2.81
C LEU A 79 5.66 2.26 1.93
N LEU A 80 5.52 2.15 0.61
CA LEU A 80 6.65 2.17 -0.32
C LEU A 80 7.43 3.49 -0.22
N ASP A 81 6.72 4.63 -0.23
CA ASP A 81 7.33 5.96 -0.12
C ASP A 81 8.04 6.14 1.24
N TYR A 82 7.39 5.82 2.35
CA TYR A 82 7.98 5.93 3.68
C TYR A 82 9.20 5.02 3.87
N THR A 83 9.13 3.78 3.39
CA THR A 83 10.26 2.85 3.49
C THR A 83 11.45 3.33 2.66
N THR A 84 11.21 3.85 1.46
CA THR A 84 12.28 4.40 0.59
C THR A 84 12.93 5.63 1.22
N LYS A 85 12.13 6.52 1.81
CA LYS A 85 12.65 7.68 2.55
C LYS A 85 13.53 7.28 3.71
N LEU A 86 13.10 6.30 4.51
CA LEU A 86 13.88 5.82 5.65
C LEU A 86 15.22 5.22 5.20
N VAL A 87 15.20 4.36 4.18
CA VAL A 87 16.44 3.77 3.63
C VAL A 87 17.39 4.87 3.13
N HIS A 88 16.88 5.83 2.36
CA HIS A 88 17.69 6.94 1.86
C HIS A 88 18.26 7.80 3.00
N GLU A 89 17.48 8.10 4.03
CA GLU A 89 17.93 8.89 5.18
C GLU A 89 19.04 8.19 5.96
N ILE A 90 18.94 6.87 6.14
CA ILE A 90 19.98 6.06 6.80
C ILE A 90 21.30 6.14 6.03
N GLU A 91 21.27 6.10 4.70
CA GLU A 91 22.47 6.20 3.87
C GLU A 91 23.11 7.60 3.87
N HIS A 92 22.36 8.64 4.26
CA HIS A 92 22.76 10.04 4.16
C HIS A 92 22.53 10.80 5.47
N LEU A 93 22.76 10.13 6.61
CA LEU A 93 22.60 10.73 7.94
C LEU A 93 23.44 11.99 8.09
N ARG A 94 22.83 13.03 8.65
CA ARG A 94 23.52 14.29 8.93
C ARG A 94 24.51 14.13 10.09
N ASP A 95 25.59 14.90 10.02
CA ASP A 95 26.68 14.96 10.99
C ASP A 95 27.07 16.40 11.36
N ASP A 96 26.78 17.38 10.50
CA ASP A 96 26.85 18.81 10.84
C ASP A 96 25.53 19.36 11.39
N PHE A 97 25.59 19.89 12.61
CA PHE A 97 24.47 20.50 13.35
C PHE A 97 24.71 21.97 13.73
N ALA A 98 25.67 22.64 13.08
CA ALA A 98 25.85 24.09 13.24
C ALA A 98 24.53 24.86 12.99
N THR A 99 23.74 24.36 12.04
CA THR A 99 22.34 24.76 11.78
C THR A 99 21.42 23.54 11.87
N TYR A 100 20.11 23.76 11.95
CA TYR A 100 19.13 22.67 11.93
C TYR A 100 19.00 22.09 10.51
N PRO A 101 19.45 20.84 10.25
CA PRO A 101 19.49 20.34 8.89
C PRO A 101 18.13 19.81 8.43
N LYS A 102 17.88 19.93 7.13
CA LYS A 102 16.75 19.26 6.47
C LYS A 102 17.07 17.76 6.27
N LEU A 103 16.05 16.91 6.46
CA LEU A 103 16.10 15.50 6.04
C LEU A 103 16.57 15.38 4.58
N SER A 104 17.56 14.53 4.35
CA SER A 104 18.03 14.20 2.99
C SER A 104 16.93 13.57 2.15
N SER A 105 16.05 12.81 2.79
CA SER A 105 14.93 12.08 2.20
C SER A 105 13.67 12.92 1.93
N SER A 106 13.69 14.22 2.22
CA SER A 106 12.48 15.06 2.21
C SER A 106 11.69 15.05 0.88
N SER A 107 12.37 14.94 -0.26
CA SER A 107 11.76 14.88 -1.60
C SER A 107 11.73 13.48 -2.22
N ILE A 108 12.24 12.46 -1.52
CA ILE A 108 12.37 11.10 -2.03
C ILE A 108 11.01 10.39 -2.05
N LYS A 109 10.69 9.72 -3.16
CA LYS A 109 9.53 8.83 -3.31
C LYS A 109 9.99 7.42 -3.71
N PHE A 110 9.08 6.45 -3.76
CA PHE A 110 9.41 5.09 -4.19
C PHE A 110 9.98 5.02 -5.61
N GLY A 111 9.54 5.91 -6.51
CA GLY A 111 10.13 6.06 -7.84
C GLY A 111 11.61 6.44 -7.82
N ASP A 112 12.08 7.06 -6.73
CA ASP A 112 13.48 7.41 -6.50
C ASP A 112 14.30 6.27 -5.87
N ARG A 113 13.77 5.04 -5.73
CA ARG A 113 14.47 3.92 -5.07
C ARG A 113 15.87 3.63 -5.64
N ARG A 114 16.12 3.95 -6.92
CA ARG A 114 17.46 3.86 -7.56
C ARG A 114 18.49 4.85 -7.01
N ARG A 115 18.04 5.88 -6.29
CA ARG A 115 18.88 6.85 -5.55
C ARG A 115 19.22 6.36 -4.14
N THR A 116 18.71 5.19 -3.75
CA THR A 116 19.29 4.42 -2.64
C THR A 116 20.44 3.60 -3.19
N GLY A 117 21.44 3.30 -2.35
CA GLY A 117 22.56 2.43 -2.72
C GLY A 117 22.16 0.96 -2.98
N TRP A 118 20.87 0.63 -2.89
CA TRP A 118 20.37 -0.75 -2.88
C TRP A 118 19.87 -1.25 -4.23
N GLY A 119 19.63 -0.35 -5.19
CA GLY A 119 19.15 -0.73 -6.53
C GLY A 119 17.90 -1.61 -6.48
N GLU A 120 17.91 -2.73 -7.19
CA GLU A 120 16.84 -3.73 -7.21
C GLU A 120 17.16 -4.94 -6.30
N ALA A 121 17.55 -4.65 -5.06
CA ALA A 121 17.93 -5.65 -4.07
C ALA A 121 16.92 -6.82 -3.94
N PRO A 122 17.33 -8.08 -4.19
CA PRO A 122 16.44 -9.24 -4.12
C PRO A 122 15.77 -9.40 -2.75
N GLY A 123 14.51 -9.84 -2.76
CA GLY A 123 13.70 -10.07 -1.56
C GLY A 123 13.18 -8.81 -0.86
N THR A 124 13.56 -7.61 -1.33
CA THR A 124 13.13 -6.33 -0.75
C THR A 124 11.92 -5.74 -1.50
N LEU A 125 11.44 -4.58 -1.04
CA LEU A 125 10.46 -3.77 -1.78
C LEU A 125 11.04 -3.17 -3.07
N PHE A 126 12.37 -3.12 -3.22
CA PHE A 126 13.00 -2.52 -4.39
C PHE A 126 13.18 -3.50 -5.56
N GLU A 127 13.06 -4.80 -5.29
CA GLU A 127 12.99 -5.83 -6.33
C GLU A 127 11.66 -5.71 -7.10
N PRO A 128 11.71 -5.61 -8.45
CA PRO A 128 10.51 -5.66 -9.27
C PRO A 128 9.74 -6.97 -9.02
N SER A 129 8.48 -6.85 -8.59
CA SER A 129 7.62 -7.99 -8.33
C SER A 129 6.14 -7.66 -8.56
N GLU A 130 5.32 -8.68 -8.78
CA GLU A 130 3.91 -8.49 -9.10
C GLU A 130 3.13 -7.71 -8.03
N PRO A 131 3.28 -7.97 -6.71
CA PRO A 131 2.58 -7.19 -5.69
C PRO A 131 2.89 -5.70 -5.77
N ILE A 132 4.15 -5.34 -6.03
CA ILE A 132 4.60 -3.95 -6.12
C ILE A 132 4.01 -3.28 -7.36
N ARG A 133 4.09 -3.97 -8.51
CA ARG A 133 3.51 -3.47 -9.77
C ARG A 133 2.01 -3.27 -9.66
N GLU A 134 1.29 -4.22 -9.06
CA GLU A 134 -0.14 -4.10 -8.83
C GLU A 134 -0.48 -2.93 -7.91
N ILE A 135 0.24 -2.76 -6.79
CA ILE A 135 0.02 -1.64 -5.87
C ILE A 135 0.25 -0.30 -6.58
N GLU A 136 1.32 -0.16 -7.35
CA GLU A 136 1.59 1.05 -8.14
C GLU A 136 0.48 1.30 -9.18
N LEU A 137 0.09 0.27 -9.93
CA LEU A 137 -0.93 0.36 -10.96
C LEU A 137 -2.29 0.76 -10.38
N VAL A 138 -2.76 0.07 -9.35
CA VAL A 138 -4.09 0.31 -8.75
C VAL A 138 -4.11 1.67 -8.07
N ARG A 139 -3.06 2.03 -7.33
CA ARG A 139 -2.96 3.36 -6.72
C ARG A 139 -2.99 4.45 -7.79
N ASN A 140 -2.27 4.29 -8.91
CA ASN A 140 -2.25 5.29 -9.97
C ASN A 140 -3.63 5.42 -10.64
N LEU A 141 -4.30 4.30 -10.90
CA LEU A 141 -5.68 4.31 -11.41
C LEU A 141 -6.61 5.09 -10.46
N VAL A 142 -6.60 4.78 -9.17
CA VAL A 142 -7.47 5.45 -8.18
C VAL A 142 -7.16 6.94 -8.06
N ILE A 143 -5.89 7.35 -8.06
CA ILE A 143 -5.50 8.75 -7.90
C ILE A 143 -5.76 9.59 -9.16
N HIS A 144 -5.55 9.02 -10.35
CA HIS A 144 -5.62 9.78 -11.61
C HIS A 144 -6.97 9.64 -12.31
N ASP A 145 -7.54 8.44 -12.30
CA ASP A 145 -8.80 8.13 -13.00
C ASP A 145 -9.98 8.01 -12.02
N GLY A 146 -9.73 8.12 -10.71
CA GLY A 146 -10.73 8.35 -9.65
C GLY A 146 -11.36 7.09 -9.06
N LEU A 147 -11.59 6.06 -9.86
CA LEU A 147 -12.28 4.84 -9.41
C LEU A 147 -11.62 3.57 -9.95
N LEU A 148 -11.59 2.53 -9.11
CA LEU A 148 -11.20 1.17 -9.52
C LEU A 148 -12.20 0.55 -10.49
N ASP A 149 -13.45 0.98 -10.42
CA ASP A 149 -14.57 0.57 -11.25
C ASP A 149 -15.41 1.81 -11.58
N ASP A 150 -15.84 1.96 -12.84
CA ASP A 150 -16.66 3.09 -13.27
C ASP A 150 -18.01 3.13 -12.56
N MET A 151 -18.48 1.97 -12.09
CA MET A 151 -19.62 1.81 -11.21
C MET A 151 -19.28 0.80 -10.10
N PRO A 152 -18.92 1.27 -8.89
CA PRO A 152 -18.63 0.42 -7.74
C PRO A 152 -19.73 -0.64 -7.54
N LYS A 153 -19.35 -1.91 -7.66
CA LYS A 153 -20.26 -3.04 -7.56
C LYS A 153 -19.65 -4.20 -6.80
N VAL A 154 -20.48 -4.86 -6.01
CA VAL A 154 -20.18 -6.16 -5.40
C VAL A 154 -21.03 -7.20 -6.10
N TYR A 155 -20.40 -8.28 -6.55
CA TYR A 155 -21.09 -9.43 -7.10
C TYR A 155 -21.56 -10.36 -6.00
N LYS A 156 -22.69 -11.01 -6.24
CA LYS A 156 -23.32 -11.95 -5.30
C LYS A 156 -23.88 -13.13 -6.06
N VAL A 157 -23.62 -14.33 -5.54
CA VAL A 157 -24.22 -15.57 -6.05
C VAL A 157 -25.30 -16.01 -5.08
N VAL A 158 -26.52 -16.18 -5.60
CA VAL A 158 -27.68 -16.65 -4.85
C VAL A 158 -28.02 -18.08 -5.26
N LYS A 159 -28.21 -18.96 -4.27
CA LYS A 159 -28.69 -20.34 -4.45
C LYS A 159 -29.73 -20.64 -3.36
N ASP A 160 -30.86 -21.21 -3.75
CA ASP A 160 -31.99 -21.49 -2.86
C ASP A 160 -32.43 -20.25 -2.04
N GLY A 161 -32.42 -19.08 -2.69
CA GLY A 161 -32.76 -17.80 -2.06
C GLY A 161 -31.74 -17.29 -1.03
N ARG A 162 -30.54 -17.90 -0.94
CA ARG A 162 -29.47 -17.50 -0.01
C ARG A 162 -28.22 -17.06 -0.74
N ALA A 163 -27.58 -16.00 -0.24
CA ALA A 163 -26.28 -15.56 -0.74
C ALA A 163 -25.20 -16.56 -0.31
N VAL A 164 -24.62 -17.29 -1.26
CA VAL A 164 -23.55 -18.27 -1.00
C VAL A 164 -22.16 -17.71 -1.27
N GLU A 165 -22.06 -16.62 -2.02
CA GLU A 165 -20.79 -15.95 -2.33
C GLU A 165 -21.01 -14.45 -2.52
N LYS A 166 -20.05 -13.64 -2.08
CA LYS A 166 -19.91 -12.22 -2.41
C LYS A 166 -18.48 -11.95 -2.82
N PHE A 167 -18.26 -11.14 -3.86
CA PHE A 167 -16.92 -10.83 -4.33
C PHE A 167 -16.85 -9.49 -5.05
N VAL A 168 -15.63 -8.94 -5.13
CA VAL A 168 -15.30 -7.75 -5.90
C VAL A 168 -14.33 -8.16 -6.99
N LEU A 169 -14.60 -7.77 -8.23
CA LEU A 169 -13.71 -8.06 -9.35
C LEU A 169 -12.67 -6.96 -9.52
N MET A 170 -11.48 -7.35 -9.95
CA MET A 170 -10.43 -6.44 -10.39
C MET A 170 -10.42 -6.33 -11.90
N PRO A 171 -10.03 -5.17 -12.43
CA PRO A 171 -9.81 -5.01 -13.86
C PRO A 171 -8.80 -6.03 -14.42
N ASP A 172 -9.10 -6.53 -15.62
CA ASP A 172 -8.22 -7.41 -16.39
C ASP A 172 -6.90 -6.70 -16.70
N ARG A 173 -5.82 -7.49 -16.67
CA ARG A 173 -4.45 -7.02 -16.82
C ARG A 173 -3.61 -8.00 -17.62
N THR A 174 -2.80 -7.46 -18.52
CA THR A 174 -1.76 -8.18 -19.26
C THR A 174 -0.41 -7.50 -19.03
N ASP A 175 0.62 -8.27 -18.70
CA ASP A 175 1.99 -7.78 -18.47
C ASP A 175 2.09 -6.58 -17.50
N GLY A 176 1.29 -6.60 -16.43
CA GLY A 176 1.29 -5.56 -15.41
C GLY A 176 0.68 -4.24 -15.87
N ARG A 177 -0.14 -4.23 -16.93
CA ARG A 177 -0.90 -3.06 -17.40
C ARG A 177 -2.38 -3.41 -17.47
N LEU A 178 -3.24 -2.41 -17.26
CA LEU A 178 -4.67 -2.55 -17.49
C LEU A 178 -4.93 -2.83 -18.97
N ASP A 179 -5.77 -3.82 -19.26
CA ASP A 179 -6.20 -4.10 -20.61
C ASP A 179 -7.01 -2.90 -21.14
N ARG A 180 -6.70 -2.49 -22.37
CA ARG A 180 -7.30 -1.31 -23.02
C ARG A 180 -7.63 -1.61 -24.47
N HIS A 181 -8.80 -1.16 -24.89
CA HIS A 181 -9.18 -1.11 -26.31
C HIS A 181 -9.71 0.28 -26.64
N LYS A 182 -8.91 1.05 -27.38
CA LYS A 182 -9.14 2.48 -27.65
C LYS A 182 -9.29 3.24 -26.31
N ASN A 183 -10.46 3.84 -26.07
CA ASN A 183 -10.76 4.59 -24.85
C ASN A 183 -11.34 3.72 -23.72
N ARG A 184 -11.66 2.45 -24.00
CA ARG A 184 -12.24 1.55 -23.00
C ARG A 184 -11.14 0.86 -22.22
N ALA A 185 -11.24 0.93 -20.90
CA ALA A 185 -10.46 0.17 -19.93
C ALA A 185 -11.44 -0.55 -18.98
N LEU A 186 -10.92 -1.18 -17.92
CA LEU A 186 -11.73 -1.81 -16.87
C LEU A 186 -12.59 -2.97 -17.41
N PHE A 187 -11.94 -3.93 -18.08
CA PHE A 187 -12.55 -5.21 -18.43
C PHE A 187 -12.53 -6.14 -17.20
N TYR A 188 -13.46 -7.10 -17.12
CA TYR A 188 -13.60 -8.00 -15.96
C TYR A 188 -13.86 -9.44 -16.39
N SER A 189 -13.31 -9.84 -17.54
CA SER A 189 -13.50 -11.16 -18.14
C SER A 189 -12.69 -12.26 -17.45
N GLY A 190 -11.66 -11.91 -16.69
CA GLY A 190 -10.76 -12.85 -16.02
C GLY A 190 -11.27 -13.43 -14.68
N ASP A 191 -12.45 -13.02 -14.20
CA ASP A 191 -13.00 -13.41 -12.89
C ASP A 191 -12.00 -13.21 -11.72
N ASP A 192 -11.18 -12.16 -11.78
CA ASP A 192 -10.17 -11.86 -10.76
C ASP A 192 -10.84 -11.28 -9.49
N LYS A 193 -11.14 -12.16 -8.53
CA LYS A 193 -11.79 -11.82 -7.25
C LYS A 193 -10.76 -11.31 -6.22
N ILE A 194 -10.69 -9.99 -6.02
CA ILE A 194 -9.70 -9.38 -5.11
C ILE A 194 -9.81 -9.91 -3.68
N ASN A 195 -11.04 -10.15 -3.19
CA ASN A 195 -11.28 -10.64 -1.84
C ASN A 195 -10.70 -12.04 -1.59
N LEU A 196 -10.34 -12.82 -2.63
CA LEU A 196 -9.67 -14.10 -2.46
C LEU A 196 -8.14 -13.97 -2.35
N ARG A 197 -7.55 -12.94 -2.98
CA ARG A 197 -6.08 -12.81 -3.08
C ARG A 197 -5.48 -11.60 -2.36
N LEU A 198 -6.29 -10.65 -1.90
CA LEU A 198 -5.86 -9.47 -1.13
C LEU A 198 -4.98 -9.85 0.08
N PRO A 199 -5.28 -10.88 0.89
CA PRO A 199 -4.46 -11.24 2.04
C PRO A 199 -3.07 -11.72 1.60
N THR A 200 -3.01 -12.49 0.52
CA THR A 200 -1.75 -12.98 -0.07
C THR A 200 -0.92 -11.82 -0.64
N LEU A 201 -1.54 -10.88 -1.36
CA LEU A 201 -0.88 -9.68 -1.88
C LEU A 201 -0.25 -8.87 -0.75
N ILE A 202 -1.01 -8.64 0.33
CA ILE A 202 -0.55 -7.87 1.49
C ILE A 202 0.54 -8.61 2.25
N SER A 203 0.41 -9.92 2.43
CA SER A 203 1.42 -10.75 3.08
C SER A 203 2.75 -10.73 2.31
N GLN A 204 2.70 -10.91 0.99
CA GLN A 204 3.89 -10.84 0.14
C GLN A 204 4.55 -9.45 0.19
N PHE A 205 3.75 -8.38 0.19
CA PHE A 205 4.23 -7.01 0.38
C PHE A 205 4.93 -6.84 1.74
N GLN A 206 4.29 -7.28 2.83
CA GLN A 206 4.80 -7.13 4.20
C GLN A 206 6.07 -7.94 4.45
N ILE A 207 6.18 -9.14 3.87
CA ILE A 207 7.42 -9.95 3.91
C ILE A 207 8.58 -9.16 3.30
N ARG A 208 8.36 -8.57 2.12
CA ARG A 208 9.37 -7.74 1.43
C ARG A 208 9.68 -6.46 2.20
N GLN A 209 8.66 -5.80 2.75
CA GLN A 209 8.84 -4.62 3.59
C GLN A 209 9.70 -4.94 4.81
N ARG A 210 9.39 -6.02 5.51
CA ARG A 210 10.16 -6.48 6.67
C ARG A 210 11.62 -6.75 6.29
N ALA A 211 11.87 -7.50 5.21
CA ALA A 211 13.24 -7.76 4.74
C ALA A 211 14.00 -6.46 4.39
N THR A 212 13.31 -5.48 3.82
CA THR A 212 13.86 -4.14 3.53
C THR A 212 14.26 -3.42 4.82
N LEU A 213 13.40 -3.42 5.83
CA LEU A 213 13.64 -2.76 7.12
C LEU A 213 14.71 -3.46 7.95
N GLU A 214 14.74 -4.80 7.95
CA GLU A 214 15.79 -5.58 8.62
C GLU A 214 17.16 -5.25 8.03
N ARG A 215 17.27 -5.18 6.70
CA ARG A 215 18.49 -4.71 6.03
C ARG A 215 18.84 -3.27 6.38
N ALA A 216 17.84 -2.40 6.53
CA ALA A 216 18.05 -0.98 6.87
C ALA A 216 18.65 -0.84 8.28
N VAL A 217 18.17 -1.65 9.22
CA VAL A 217 18.71 -1.72 10.58
C VAL A 217 20.15 -2.20 10.58
N VAL A 218 20.48 -3.25 9.82
CA VAL A 218 21.86 -3.72 9.69
C VAL A 218 22.77 -2.59 9.18
N ARG A 219 22.35 -1.90 8.12
CA ARG A 219 23.11 -0.77 7.55
C ARG A 219 23.29 0.37 8.57
N LEU A 220 22.24 0.71 9.32
CA LEU A 220 22.32 1.74 10.36
C LEU A 220 23.34 1.38 11.46
N VAL A 221 23.38 0.12 11.87
CA VAL A 221 24.34 -0.39 12.86
C VAL A 221 25.78 -0.33 12.34
N GLU A 222 26.01 -0.66 11.07
CA GLU A 222 27.32 -0.51 10.43
C GLU A 222 27.80 0.94 10.44
N ILE A 223 26.96 1.88 9.99
CA ILE A 223 27.27 3.32 10.00
C ILE A 223 27.59 3.81 11.42
N GLY A 224 26.88 3.30 12.43
CA GLY A 224 27.12 3.63 13.83
C GLY A 224 28.47 3.13 14.37
N LYS A 225 29.04 2.05 13.82
CA LYS A 225 30.36 1.53 14.21
C LYS A 225 31.50 2.35 13.59
N ASP A 226 31.29 2.89 12.40
CA ASP A 226 32.29 3.64 11.65
C ASP A 226 32.41 5.10 12.09
N ARG A 227 31.45 5.62 12.89
CA ARG A 227 31.55 6.96 13.46
C ARG A 227 32.52 6.96 14.65
N PRO A 228 33.55 7.84 14.66
CA PRO A 228 34.42 7.97 15.83
C PRO A 228 33.57 8.37 17.04
N LYS A 229 33.79 7.71 18.19
CA LYS A 229 33.20 8.16 19.45
C LYS A 229 33.66 9.59 19.66
N ALA A 230 32.73 10.54 19.68
CA ALA A 230 33.04 11.91 20.05
C ALA A 230 33.77 11.88 21.41
N ALA A 231 34.98 12.43 21.45
CA ALA A 231 35.69 12.64 22.71
C ALA A 231 34.82 13.58 23.55
N GLY A 232 34.34 13.07 24.68
CA GLY A 232 33.55 13.82 25.65
C GLY A 232 34.35 14.92 26.32
#